data_AF-A0A812BER4-F1
#
_entry.id   AF-A0A812BER4-F1
#
_cell.length_a   1.000
_cell.length_b   1.000
_cell.length_c   1.000
_cell.angle_alpha   90.00
_cell.angle_beta   90.00
_cell.angle_gamma   90.00
#
_symmetry.space_group_name_H-M   'P 1'
#
loop_
_entity.id
_entity.type
_entity.pdbx_description
1 polymer ?
#
loop_
_entity_poly.entity_id
_entity_poly.type
_entity_poly.pdbx_seq_one_letter_code
_entity_poly.pdbx_strand_id
1 'polypeptide(L)'
;MPANVNCCHKLLLFCLYYVAQRKWEEETEVEASLRLSSQSQRRQYVLSHETLGERNYRLYCKSVYAYSLKSKRKLPKRLQDNKKAASSQALLPSRQSPHQKATRNTANAAATSIRRSQETTAKKTTRNATKAASTSIQRSQESMAEKTACHAADAAATSVARVSESSVQKCTRRQRNAISTSAARAVEGPTERLEWLQVWFKLAFKYETDGNVQLPPFQELPAPLKALLEGSSPDSKHFLAKIRQYNCAFQITYFDGNAFREVGWNPTFMVQGQVYHRIGSLLPETDTDSTFLQIYFITDYNQWADARMGIIPENDKGQDNYPRRDIIMNLQQMLHETNSYVRSFKYALENNTSSDFIIVIDADK
;
A
#
# COMPACT_ATOMS: atom_id res chain seq x y z
N MET A 1 -70.90 70.95 -1.82
CA MET A 1 -69.53 71.19 -1.33
C MET A 1 -68.96 69.89 -0.77
N PRO A 2 -68.02 69.20 -1.46
CA PRO A 2 -67.28 68.10 -0.86
C PRO A 2 -66.00 68.65 -0.21
N ALA A 3 -65.94 68.53 1.12
CA ALA A 3 -64.81 68.99 1.93
C ALA A 3 -63.58 68.09 1.74
N ASN A 4 -62.50 68.67 1.22
CA ASN A 4 -61.12 68.62 1.76
C ASN A 4 -60.53 67.31 2.34
N VAL A 5 -60.87 66.12 1.81
CA VAL A 5 -60.25 64.84 2.26
C VAL A 5 -58.74 64.77 1.93
N ASN A 6 -58.28 65.49 0.91
CA ASN A 6 -56.88 65.45 0.46
C ASN A 6 -55.89 66.23 1.34
N CYS A 7 -56.35 67.27 2.06
CA CYS A 7 -55.49 68.00 3.01
C CYS A 7 -55.24 67.18 4.28
N CYS A 8 -56.27 66.54 4.83
CA CYS A 8 -56.14 65.73 6.05
C CYS A 8 -55.18 64.54 5.86
N HIS A 9 -55.22 63.86 4.72
CA HIS A 9 -54.33 62.72 4.45
C HIS A 9 -52.86 63.14 4.28
N LYS A 10 -52.61 64.28 3.62
CA LYS A 10 -51.26 64.83 3.46
C LYS A 10 -50.70 65.37 4.78
N LEU A 11 -51.53 66.00 5.61
CA LEU A 11 -51.15 66.41 6.97
C LEU A 11 -50.85 65.19 7.86
N LEU A 12 -51.65 64.13 7.80
CA LEU A 12 -51.40 62.92 8.57
C LEU A 12 -50.09 62.25 8.18
N LEU A 13 -49.79 62.14 6.88
CA LEU A 13 -48.52 61.62 6.38
C LEU A 13 -47.33 62.49 6.76
N PHE A 14 -47.49 63.82 6.72
CA PHE A 14 -46.45 64.75 7.15
C PHE A 14 -46.20 64.69 8.65
N CYS A 15 -47.26 64.60 9.47
CA CYS A 15 -47.14 64.42 10.93
C CYS A 15 -46.51 63.07 11.28
N LEU A 16 -46.91 61.98 10.63
CA LEU A 16 -46.30 60.65 10.82
C LEU A 16 -44.84 60.65 10.40
N TYR A 17 -44.50 61.31 9.29
CA TYR A 17 -43.11 61.46 8.84
C TYR A 17 -42.29 62.31 9.82
N TYR A 18 -42.82 63.44 10.29
CA TYR A 18 -42.15 64.33 11.22
C TYR A 18 -41.94 63.69 12.60
N VAL A 19 -42.94 62.96 13.11
CA VAL A 19 -42.82 62.18 14.35
C VAL A 19 -41.82 61.03 14.20
N ALA A 20 -41.82 60.33 13.07
CA ALA A 20 -40.83 59.28 12.80
C ALA A 20 -39.42 59.85 12.66
N GLN A 21 -39.26 61.02 12.04
CA GLN A 21 -37.98 61.67 11.86
C GLN A 21 -37.42 62.21 13.18
N ARG A 22 -38.25 62.86 14.02
CA ARG A 22 -37.90 63.25 15.40
C ARG A 22 -37.44 62.06 16.23
N LYS A 23 -38.19 60.95 16.15
CA LYS A 23 -37.86 59.73 16.88
C LYS A 23 -36.59 59.03 16.37
N TRP A 24 -36.17 59.26 15.12
CA TRP A 24 -34.89 58.78 14.59
C TRP A 24 -33.71 59.68 14.94
N GLU A 25 -33.93 60.99 15.06
CA GLU A 25 -32.90 61.97 15.45
C GLU A 25 -32.57 61.90 16.95
N GLU A 26 -33.53 61.46 17.77
CA GLU A 26 -33.40 61.30 19.24
C GLU A 26 -33.09 59.83 19.65
N GLU A 27 -32.93 58.90 18.69
CA GLU A 27 -32.68 57.46 18.94
C GLU A 27 -31.23 57.20 19.38
N THR A 28 -31.03 56.42 20.45
CA THR A 28 -29.67 55.97 20.84
C THR A 28 -29.13 54.88 19.90
N GLU A 29 -27.80 54.70 19.82
CA GLU A 29 -27.19 53.64 18.98
C GLU A 29 -27.70 52.23 19.32
N VAL A 30 -28.01 51.97 20.60
CA VAL A 30 -28.52 50.69 21.07
C VAL A 30 -29.96 50.46 20.59
N GLU A 31 -30.82 51.46 20.68
CA GLU A 31 -32.20 51.40 20.20
C GLU A 31 -32.27 51.27 18.67
N ALA A 32 -31.42 52.01 17.95
CA ALA A 32 -31.28 51.90 16.50
C ALA A 32 -30.82 50.49 16.09
N SER A 33 -29.88 49.91 16.82
CA SER A 33 -29.38 48.54 16.59
C SER A 33 -30.46 47.48 16.82
N LEU A 34 -31.23 47.60 17.90
CA LEU A 34 -32.37 46.73 18.19
C LEU A 34 -33.46 46.83 17.11
N ARG A 35 -33.84 48.05 16.72
CA ARG A 35 -34.82 48.29 15.67
C ARG A 35 -34.39 47.70 14.33
N LEU A 36 -33.14 47.92 13.92
CA LEU A 36 -32.58 47.37 12.68
C LEU A 36 -32.52 45.83 12.72
N SER A 37 -32.18 45.24 13.88
CA SER A 37 -32.22 43.79 14.10
C SER A 37 -33.64 43.23 13.92
N SER A 38 -34.64 43.83 14.59
CA SER A 38 -36.04 43.42 14.44
C SER A 38 -36.59 43.64 13.03
N GLN A 39 -36.15 44.68 12.31
CA GLN A 39 -36.51 44.91 10.92
C GLN A 39 -35.88 43.86 9.98
N SER A 40 -34.63 43.48 10.24
CA SER A 40 -33.92 42.41 9.52
C SER A 40 -34.61 41.06 9.71
N GLN A 41 -34.98 40.71 10.94
CA GLN A 41 -35.70 39.48 11.27
C GLN A 41 -37.07 39.41 10.58
N ARG A 42 -37.87 40.48 10.66
CA ARG A 42 -39.16 40.56 9.95
C ARG A 42 -38.99 40.41 8.43
N ARG A 43 -37.95 41.03 7.86
CA ARG A 43 -37.64 40.89 6.44
C ARG A 43 -37.25 39.46 6.08
N GLN A 44 -36.45 38.78 6.90
CA GLN A 44 -36.08 37.38 6.67
C GLN A 44 -37.32 36.47 6.69
N TYR A 45 -38.21 36.69 7.65
CA TYR A 45 -39.47 35.95 7.74
C TYR A 45 -40.33 36.13 6.49
N VAL A 46 -40.52 37.36 6.01
CA VAL A 46 -41.29 37.61 4.78
C VAL A 46 -40.63 36.92 3.59
N LEU A 47 -39.30 37.04 3.44
CA LEU A 47 -38.56 36.42 2.33
C LEU A 47 -38.61 34.89 2.35
N SER A 48 -38.71 34.24 3.52
CA SER A 48 -38.79 32.78 3.62
C SER A 48 -40.18 32.22 3.29
N HIS A 49 -41.21 33.07 3.33
CA HIS A 49 -42.61 32.71 3.02
C HIS A 49 -43.09 33.25 1.66
N GLU A 50 -42.20 33.87 0.87
CA GLU A 50 -42.52 34.34 -0.49
C GLU A 50 -42.83 33.15 -1.43
N THR A 51 -43.93 33.26 -2.18
CA THR A 51 -44.18 32.38 -3.32
C THR A 51 -43.21 32.67 -4.47
N LEU A 52 -43.09 31.74 -5.42
CA LEU A 52 -42.21 31.92 -6.59
C LEU A 52 -42.60 33.15 -7.43
N GLY A 53 -43.89 33.44 -7.57
CA GLY A 53 -44.40 34.61 -8.30
C GLY A 53 -44.05 35.94 -7.61
N GLU A 54 -44.26 36.03 -6.30
CA GLU A 54 -43.90 37.21 -5.50
C GLU A 54 -42.39 37.46 -5.49
N ARG A 55 -41.60 36.39 -5.39
CA ARG A 55 -40.13 36.48 -5.50
C ARG A 55 -39.70 37.05 -6.84
N ASN A 56 -40.27 36.56 -7.95
CA ASN A 56 -39.95 37.02 -9.30
C ASN A 56 -40.36 38.49 -9.48
N TYR A 57 -41.54 38.88 -9.02
CA TYR A 57 -42.00 40.27 -9.07
C TYR A 57 -41.11 41.21 -8.24
N ARG A 58 -40.73 40.83 -7.02
CA ARG A 58 -39.79 41.61 -6.18
C ARG A 58 -38.43 41.78 -6.85
N LEU A 59 -37.89 40.73 -7.47
CA LEU A 59 -36.62 40.79 -8.20
C LEU A 59 -36.71 41.69 -9.43
N TYR A 60 -37.83 41.65 -10.16
CA TYR A 60 -38.12 42.53 -11.28
C TYR A 60 -38.19 44.01 -10.83
N CYS A 61 -38.98 44.33 -9.80
CA CYS A 61 -39.05 45.70 -9.27
C CYS A 61 -37.68 46.19 -8.79
N LYS A 62 -36.88 45.32 -8.15
CA LYS A 62 -35.53 45.64 -7.73
C LYS A 62 -34.58 45.89 -8.90
N SER A 63 -34.71 45.15 -10.01
CA SER A 63 -33.88 45.34 -11.21
C SER A 63 -34.22 46.64 -11.93
N VAL A 64 -35.51 46.96 -12.08
CA VAL A 64 -35.99 48.23 -12.66
C VAL A 64 -35.53 49.42 -11.83
N TYR A 65 -35.67 49.35 -10.51
CA TYR A 65 -35.19 50.41 -9.61
C TYR A 65 -33.66 50.56 -9.66
N ALA A 66 -32.92 49.46 -9.67
CA ALA A 66 -31.46 49.48 -9.80
C ALA A 66 -31.00 50.09 -11.14
N TYR A 67 -31.71 49.79 -12.23
CA TYR A 67 -31.45 50.38 -13.56
C TYR A 67 -31.72 51.89 -13.57
N SER A 68 -32.83 52.33 -12.99
CA SER A 68 -33.17 53.75 -12.81
C SER A 68 -32.12 54.50 -11.99
N LEU A 69 -31.63 53.89 -10.89
CA LEU A 69 -30.53 54.46 -10.11
C LEU A 69 -29.21 54.51 -10.90
N LYS A 70 -28.91 53.50 -11.72
CA LYS A 70 -27.67 53.43 -12.50
C LYS A 70 -27.65 54.47 -13.62
N SER A 71 -28.79 54.73 -14.27
CA SER A 71 -28.93 55.75 -15.31
C SER A 71 -28.83 57.17 -14.76
N LYS A 72 -29.29 57.43 -13.53
CA LYS A 72 -29.24 58.74 -12.87
C LYS A 72 -27.92 59.07 -12.13
N ARG A 73 -26.91 58.19 -12.17
CA ARG A 73 -25.64 58.39 -11.42
C ARG A 73 -24.64 59.29 -12.14
N LYS A 74 -24.00 60.20 -11.37
CA LYS A 74 -22.89 61.04 -11.84
C LYS A 74 -21.66 60.19 -12.25
N LEU A 75 -20.98 60.61 -13.31
CA LEU A 75 -19.86 59.90 -13.96
C LEU A 75 -18.75 59.39 -13.01
N PRO A 76 -18.29 60.15 -11.99
CA PRO A 76 -17.22 59.69 -11.11
C PRO A 76 -17.60 58.45 -10.29
N LYS A 77 -18.85 58.39 -9.82
CA LYS A 77 -19.36 57.25 -9.04
C LYS A 77 -19.54 56.01 -9.92
N ARG A 78 -19.89 56.19 -11.20
CA ARG A 78 -19.97 55.10 -12.19
C ARG A 78 -18.60 54.47 -12.45
N LEU A 79 -17.54 55.29 -12.57
CA LEU A 79 -16.17 54.80 -12.76
C LEU A 79 -15.65 54.03 -11.54
N GLN A 80 -15.94 54.50 -10.32
CA GLN A 80 -15.55 53.81 -9.11
C GLN A 80 -16.25 52.45 -8.94
N ASP A 81 -17.55 52.39 -9.23
CA ASP A 81 -18.31 51.14 -9.19
C ASP A 81 -17.85 50.15 -10.29
N ASN A 82 -17.53 50.65 -11.49
CA ASN A 82 -16.97 49.81 -12.56
C ASN A 82 -15.58 49.27 -12.20
N LYS A 83 -14.72 50.06 -11.55
CA LYS A 83 -13.43 49.57 -11.03
C LYS A 83 -13.64 48.47 -9.97
N LYS A 84 -14.60 48.64 -9.05
CA LYS A 84 -14.94 47.61 -8.06
C LYS A 84 -15.47 46.33 -8.72
N ALA A 85 -16.35 46.45 -9.72
CA ALA A 85 -16.88 45.32 -10.47
C ALA A 85 -15.79 44.58 -11.26
N ALA A 86 -14.85 45.32 -11.86
CA ALA A 86 -13.69 44.75 -12.55
C ALA A 86 -12.76 43.99 -11.59
N SER A 87 -12.50 44.53 -10.38
CA SER A 87 -11.76 43.83 -9.34
C SER A 87 -12.47 42.56 -8.85
N SER A 88 -13.80 42.57 -8.75
CA SER A 88 -14.57 41.37 -8.43
C SER A 88 -14.58 40.33 -9.56
N GLN A 89 -14.57 40.74 -10.83
CA GLN A 89 -14.42 39.84 -11.97
C GLN A 89 -13.00 39.28 -12.12
N ALA A 90 -11.97 40.02 -11.70
CA ALA A 90 -10.57 39.54 -11.67
C ALA A 90 -10.36 38.38 -10.68
N LEU A 91 -11.30 38.12 -9.77
CA LEU A 91 -11.29 36.95 -8.89
C LEU A 91 -11.73 35.64 -9.59
N LEU A 92 -12.21 35.70 -10.83
CA LEU A 92 -12.57 34.49 -11.60
C LEU A 92 -11.32 33.62 -11.83
N PRO A 93 -11.40 32.29 -11.58
CA PRO A 93 -10.24 31.38 -11.66
C PRO A 93 -9.48 31.42 -13.00
N SER A 94 -10.16 31.76 -14.10
CA SER A 94 -9.61 31.77 -15.46
C SER A 94 -8.68 32.94 -15.77
N ARG A 95 -8.60 33.97 -14.91
CA ARG A 95 -7.74 35.16 -15.12
C ARG A 95 -6.68 35.38 -14.03
N GLN A 96 -6.49 34.39 -13.15
CA GLN A 96 -5.52 34.49 -12.04
C GLN A 96 -4.09 34.21 -12.52
N SER A 97 -3.14 35.04 -12.09
CA SER A 97 -1.71 34.77 -12.26
C SER A 97 -1.26 33.55 -11.42
N PRO A 98 -0.13 32.89 -11.77
CA PRO A 98 0.42 31.79 -10.98
C PRO A 98 0.61 32.12 -9.50
N HIS A 99 1.10 33.33 -9.20
CA HIS A 99 1.28 33.82 -7.83
C HIS A 99 -0.07 33.94 -7.08
N GLN A 100 -1.06 34.57 -7.69
CA GLN A 100 -2.41 34.68 -7.09
C GLN A 100 -3.06 33.31 -6.86
N LYS A 101 -2.86 32.38 -7.81
CA LYS A 101 -3.33 30.99 -7.68
C LYS A 101 -2.64 30.28 -6.50
N ALA A 102 -1.33 30.49 -6.33
CA ALA A 102 -0.57 29.96 -5.19
C ALA A 102 -1.08 30.52 -3.86
N THR A 103 -1.22 31.84 -3.73
CA THR A 103 -1.76 32.47 -2.50
C THR A 103 -3.14 31.94 -2.15
N ARG A 104 -4.04 31.81 -3.14
CA ARG A 104 -5.38 31.24 -2.95
C ARG A 104 -5.32 29.78 -2.50
N ASN A 105 -4.45 28.96 -3.11
CA ASN A 105 -4.30 27.56 -2.73
C ASN A 105 -3.76 27.42 -1.30
N THR A 106 -2.80 28.27 -0.89
CA THR A 106 -2.27 28.30 0.48
C THR A 106 -3.37 28.68 1.48
N ALA A 107 -4.16 29.70 1.19
CA ALA A 107 -5.28 30.11 2.04
C ALA A 107 -6.34 29.00 2.17
N ASN A 108 -6.67 28.32 1.07
CA ASN A 108 -7.60 27.19 1.09
C ASN A 108 -7.06 25.99 1.88
N ALA A 109 -5.76 25.71 1.77
CA ALA A 109 -5.11 24.65 2.55
C ALA A 109 -5.15 24.97 4.05
N ALA A 110 -4.84 26.21 4.44
CA ALA A 110 -4.92 26.66 5.83
C ALA A 110 -6.34 26.55 6.40
N ALA A 111 -7.35 27.05 5.68
CA ALA A 111 -8.75 26.93 6.10
C ALA A 111 -9.20 25.46 6.23
N THR A 112 -8.76 24.60 5.32
CA THR A 112 -9.04 23.16 5.38
C THR A 112 -8.39 22.51 6.59
N SER A 113 -7.16 22.89 6.93
CA SER A 113 -6.44 22.39 8.10
C SER A 113 -7.16 22.76 9.40
N ILE A 114 -7.57 24.03 9.54
CA ILE A 114 -8.32 24.52 10.70
C ILE A 114 -9.65 23.77 10.85
N ARG A 115 -10.39 23.60 9.75
CA ARG A 115 -11.64 22.83 9.78
C ARG A 115 -11.41 21.38 10.22
N ARG A 116 -10.34 20.74 9.72
CA ARG A 116 -10.00 19.35 10.05
C ARG A 116 -9.51 19.16 11.48
N SER A 117 -8.81 20.14 12.06
CA SER A 117 -8.36 20.04 13.46
C SER A 117 -9.53 20.14 14.46
N GLN A 118 -10.63 20.78 14.05
CA GLN A 118 -11.86 20.91 14.83
C GLN A 118 -12.88 19.78 14.54
N GLU A 119 -12.55 18.80 13.70
CA GLU A 119 -13.45 17.67 13.41
C GLU A 119 -13.56 16.70 14.59
N THR A 120 -14.79 16.29 14.91
CA THR A 120 -15.02 15.17 15.84
C THR A 120 -14.60 13.84 15.21
N THR A 121 -14.31 12.83 16.04
CA THR A 121 -13.94 11.48 15.58
C THR A 121 -15.00 10.89 14.63
N ALA A 122 -16.29 11.06 14.95
CA ALA A 122 -17.39 10.60 14.08
C ALA A 122 -17.40 11.31 12.72
N LYS A 123 -17.18 12.63 12.67
CA LYS A 123 -17.09 13.36 11.39
C LYS A 123 -15.87 12.91 10.58
N LYS A 124 -14.74 12.65 11.26
CA LYS A 124 -13.51 12.14 10.64
C LYS A 124 -13.69 10.75 10.03
N THR A 125 -14.36 9.83 10.74
CA THR A 125 -14.62 8.47 10.24
C THR A 125 -15.56 8.51 9.03
N THR A 126 -16.66 9.24 9.09
CA THR A 126 -17.56 9.42 7.93
C THR A 126 -16.82 10.00 6.73
N ARG A 127 -16.03 11.07 6.91
CA ARG A 127 -15.25 11.68 5.81
C ARG A 127 -14.25 10.69 5.21
N ASN A 128 -13.55 9.91 6.03
CA ASN A 128 -12.61 8.90 5.56
C ASN A 128 -13.33 7.78 4.79
N ALA A 129 -14.50 7.32 5.25
CA ALA A 129 -15.31 6.34 4.56
C ALA A 129 -15.80 6.84 3.20
N THR A 130 -16.34 8.07 3.13
CA THR A 130 -16.76 8.69 1.86
C THR A 130 -15.59 8.84 0.89
N LYS A 131 -14.40 9.23 1.39
CA LYS A 131 -13.19 9.34 0.58
C LYS A 131 -12.77 7.97 0.04
N ALA A 132 -12.78 6.93 0.87
CA ALA A 132 -12.44 5.56 0.47
C ALA A 132 -13.41 5.03 -0.60
N ALA A 133 -14.72 5.24 -0.43
CA ALA A 133 -15.73 4.84 -1.41
C ALA A 133 -15.53 5.56 -2.76
N SER A 134 -15.27 6.86 -2.74
CA SER A 134 -15.01 7.64 -3.96
C SER A 134 -13.76 7.15 -4.69
N THR A 135 -12.67 6.89 -3.95
CA THR A 135 -11.43 6.34 -4.54
C THR A 135 -11.65 4.95 -5.12
N SER A 136 -12.47 4.10 -4.48
CA SER A 136 -12.79 2.76 -4.99
C SER A 136 -13.53 2.83 -6.34
N ILE A 137 -14.52 3.71 -6.45
CA ILE A 137 -15.26 3.95 -7.69
C ILE A 137 -14.33 4.49 -8.78
N GLN A 138 -13.43 5.41 -8.44
CA GLN A 138 -12.45 5.92 -9.40
C GLN A 138 -11.53 4.80 -9.91
N ARG A 139 -10.99 3.97 -9.00
CA ARG A 139 -10.09 2.86 -9.35
C ARG A 139 -10.75 1.76 -10.17
N SER A 140 -12.05 1.53 -10.01
CA SER A 140 -12.77 0.55 -10.83
C SER A 140 -12.93 1.00 -12.28
N GLN A 141 -12.84 2.31 -12.54
CA GLN A 141 -12.94 2.92 -13.87
C GLN A 141 -11.57 3.12 -14.56
N GLU A 142 -10.46 2.84 -13.89
CA GLU A 142 -9.10 3.02 -14.44
C GLU A 142 -8.79 2.01 -15.55
N SER A 143 -8.14 2.50 -16.60
CA SER A 143 -7.59 1.69 -17.69
C SER A 143 -6.36 0.88 -17.22
N MET A 144 -5.99 -0.15 -17.98
CA MET A 144 -4.78 -0.94 -17.68
C MET A 144 -3.48 -0.12 -17.71
N ALA A 145 -3.40 0.88 -18.60
CA ALA A 145 -2.26 1.79 -18.68
C ALA A 145 -2.15 2.67 -17.42
N GLU A 146 -3.27 3.18 -16.92
CA GLU A 146 -3.31 3.98 -15.68
C GLU A 146 -2.96 3.13 -14.45
N LYS A 147 -3.48 1.90 -14.37
CA LYS A 147 -3.15 0.97 -13.27
C LYS A 147 -1.67 0.64 -13.23
N THR A 148 -1.08 0.31 -14.38
CA THR A 148 0.35 -0.02 -14.47
C THR A 148 1.22 1.17 -14.10
N ALA A 149 0.89 2.38 -14.58
CA ALA A 149 1.58 3.61 -14.20
C ALA A 149 1.46 3.89 -12.69
N CYS A 150 0.27 3.72 -12.09
CA CYS A 150 0.05 3.90 -10.66
C CYS A 150 0.89 2.91 -9.84
N HIS A 151 0.88 1.62 -10.20
CA HIS A 151 1.68 0.60 -9.52
C HIS A 151 3.18 0.87 -9.61
N ALA A 152 3.67 1.33 -10.78
CA ALA A 152 5.07 1.71 -10.95
C ALA A 152 5.44 2.92 -10.07
N ALA A 153 4.58 3.94 -10.00
CA ALA A 153 4.79 5.11 -9.17
C ALA A 153 4.79 4.75 -7.66
N ASP A 154 3.86 3.90 -7.22
CA ASP A 154 3.80 3.41 -5.83
C ASP A 154 5.06 2.60 -5.48
N ALA A 155 5.54 1.76 -6.39
CA ALA A 155 6.77 0.99 -6.21
C ALA A 155 8.01 1.91 -6.07
N ALA A 156 8.10 2.94 -6.91
CA ALA A 156 9.18 3.94 -6.85
C ALA A 156 9.11 4.78 -5.55
N ALA A 157 7.93 5.24 -5.15
CA ALA A 157 7.77 5.96 -3.89
C ALA A 157 8.15 5.08 -2.67
N THR A 158 7.79 3.80 -2.72
CA THR A 158 8.13 2.83 -1.68
C THR A 158 9.64 2.57 -1.61
N SER A 159 10.33 2.48 -2.76
CA SER A 159 11.78 2.28 -2.76
C SER A 159 12.51 3.48 -2.14
N VAL A 160 12.12 4.71 -2.49
CA VAL A 160 12.67 5.95 -1.91
C VAL A 160 12.43 6.00 -0.39
N ALA A 161 11.21 5.71 0.05
CA ALA A 161 10.88 5.68 1.48
C ALA A 161 11.74 4.66 2.25
N ARG A 162 11.97 3.47 1.68
CA ARG A 162 12.79 2.41 2.30
C ARG A 162 14.26 2.81 2.47
N VAL A 163 14.82 3.60 1.56
CA VAL A 163 16.21 4.09 1.66
C VAL A 163 16.38 4.95 2.91
N SER A 164 15.39 5.78 3.22
CA SER A 164 15.40 6.67 4.39
C SER A 164 15.01 6.00 5.73
N GLU A 165 14.71 4.70 5.75
CA GLU A 165 14.29 4.02 6.99
C GLU A 165 15.44 3.90 8.01
N SER A 166 15.15 4.23 9.27
CA SER A 166 16.02 3.93 10.40
C SER A 166 16.09 2.41 10.67
N SER A 167 17.09 1.97 11.45
CA SER A 167 17.24 0.57 11.86
C SER A 167 16.00 0.04 12.58
N VAL A 168 15.43 0.83 13.49
CA VAL A 168 14.21 0.49 14.24
C VAL A 168 13.01 0.35 13.29
N GLN A 169 12.83 1.29 12.36
CA GLN A 169 11.74 1.24 11.38
C GLN A 169 11.85 0.00 10.48
N LYS A 170 13.07 -0.34 10.03
CA LYS A 170 13.35 -1.57 9.26
C LYS A 170 12.97 -2.83 10.06
N CYS A 171 13.36 -2.89 11.33
CA CYS A 171 13.05 -4.02 12.21
C CYS A 171 11.53 -4.19 12.38
N THR A 172 10.81 -3.11 12.75
CA THR A 172 9.36 -3.17 12.94
C THR A 172 8.62 -3.57 11.66
N ARG A 173 9.03 -3.04 10.50
CA ARG A 173 8.45 -3.43 9.20
C ARG A 173 8.67 -4.91 8.90
N ARG A 174 9.89 -5.42 9.08
CA ARG A 174 10.22 -6.84 8.88
C ARG A 174 9.38 -7.74 9.78
N GLN A 175 9.23 -7.38 11.05
CA GLN A 175 8.39 -8.12 12.00
C GLN A 175 6.92 -8.11 11.57
N ARG A 176 6.37 -6.95 11.18
CA ARG A 176 4.99 -6.85 10.68
C ARG A 176 4.77 -7.69 9.42
N ASN A 177 5.71 -7.65 8.47
CA ASN A 177 5.63 -8.45 7.26
C ASN A 177 5.69 -9.95 7.57
N ALA A 178 6.53 -10.38 8.51
CA ALA A 178 6.60 -11.77 8.94
C ALA A 178 5.26 -12.24 9.53
N ILE A 179 4.67 -11.45 10.43
CA ILE A 179 3.36 -11.74 11.05
C ILE A 179 2.26 -11.80 9.98
N SER A 180 2.22 -10.83 9.06
CA SER A 180 1.24 -10.81 7.98
C SER A 180 1.39 -12.02 7.05
N THR A 181 2.63 -12.39 6.74
CA THR A 181 2.91 -13.55 5.89
C THR A 181 2.50 -14.84 6.61
N SER A 182 2.83 -15.00 7.89
CA SER A 182 2.41 -16.18 8.66
C SER A 182 0.89 -16.28 8.78
N ALA A 183 0.20 -15.16 8.97
CA ALA A 183 -1.26 -15.13 9.04
C ALA A 183 -1.90 -15.52 7.70
N ALA A 184 -1.37 -15.03 6.58
CA ALA A 184 -1.82 -15.43 5.24
C ALA A 184 -1.57 -16.94 5.00
N ARG A 185 -0.37 -17.42 5.30
CA ARG A 185 0.03 -18.83 5.17
C ARG A 185 -0.81 -19.79 6.03
N ALA A 186 -1.34 -19.33 7.16
CA ALA A 186 -2.17 -20.15 8.04
C ALA A 186 -3.55 -20.48 7.45
N VAL A 187 -4.04 -19.66 6.50
CA VAL A 187 -5.35 -19.83 5.86
C VAL A 187 -5.24 -20.62 4.55
N GLU A 188 -4.02 -20.76 4.00
CA GLU A 188 -3.77 -21.43 2.72
C GLU A 188 -4.13 -22.92 2.77
N GLY A 189 -4.87 -23.37 1.75
CA GLY A 189 -5.16 -24.78 1.52
C GLY A 189 -3.94 -25.57 0.99
N PRO A 190 -3.97 -26.91 1.04
CA PRO A 190 -2.98 -27.81 0.43
C PRO A 190 -2.56 -27.43 -0.99
N THR A 191 -3.54 -27.14 -1.86
CA THR A 191 -3.32 -26.84 -3.28
C THR A 191 -2.64 -25.48 -3.46
N GLU A 192 -3.13 -24.43 -2.78
CA GLU A 192 -2.53 -23.09 -2.83
C GLU A 192 -1.09 -23.11 -2.33
N ARG A 193 -0.81 -23.91 -1.28
CA ARG A 193 0.54 -24.09 -0.76
C ARG A 193 1.48 -24.72 -1.78
N LEU A 194 1.02 -25.75 -2.49
CA LEU A 194 1.78 -26.38 -3.57
C LEU A 194 2.07 -25.41 -4.72
N GLU A 195 1.06 -24.65 -5.16
CA GLU A 195 1.24 -23.63 -6.20
C GLU A 195 2.29 -22.59 -5.78
N TRP A 196 2.22 -22.10 -4.55
CA TRP A 196 3.21 -21.16 -4.02
C TRP A 196 4.60 -21.74 -3.91
N LEU A 197 4.73 -23.00 -3.47
CA LEU A 197 6.01 -23.68 -3.40
C LEU A 197 6.61 -23.83 -4.80
N GLN A 198 5.80 -24.21 -5.80
CA GLN A 198 6.24 -24.30 -7.18
C GLN A 198 6.70 -22.96 -7.74
N VAL A 199 5.96 -21.88 -7.48
CA VAL A 199 6.35 -20.52 -7.88
C VAL A 199 7.65 -20.10 -7.19
N TRP A 200 7.80 -20.41 -5.90
CA TRP A 200 9.02 -20.13 -5.15
C TRP A 200 10.23 -20.92 -5.70
N PHE A 201 10.06 -22.20 -6.00
CA PHE A 201 11.08 -23.02 -6.64
C PHE A 201 11.53 -22.37 -7.96
N LYS A 202 10.61 -21.92 -8.83
CA LYS A 202 10.96 -21.22 -10.08
C LYS A 202 11.71 -19.91 -9.84
N LEU A 203 11.27 -19.11 -8.86
CA LEU A 203 11.94 -17.85 -8.50
C LEU A 203 13.36 -18.10 -7.97
N ALA A 204 13.57 -19.18 -7.23
CA ALA A 204 14.88 -19.56 -6.70
C ALA A 204 15.85 -20.02 -7.80
N PHE A 205 15.35 -20.57 -8.91
CA PHE A 205 16.13 -21.01 -10.08
C PHE A 205 16.03 -20.05 -11.27
N LYS A 206 15.73 -18.77 -11.03
CA LYS A 206 15.68 -17.74 -12.06
C LYS A 206 17.05 -17.59 -12.74
N TYR A 207 17.08 -17.69 -14.06
CA TYR A 207 18.14 -17.11 -14.89
C TYR A 207 17.55 -15.90 -15.65
N GLU A 208 18.34 -14.84 -15.79
CA GLU A 208 17.92 -13.60 -16.45
C GLU A 208 18.50 -13.58 -17.86
N THR A 209 17.64 -13.54 -18.87
CA THR A 209 18.03 -13.28 -20.27
C THR A 209 17.38 -11.97 -20.70
N ASP A 210 18.22 -11.02 -21.14
CA ASP A 210 17.80 -9.76 -21.76
C ASP A 210 16.71 -8.95 -21.02
N GLY A 211 16.78 -8.90 -19.68
CA GLY A 211 15.89 -8.09 -18.84
C GLY A 211 14.44 -8.57 -18.76
N ASN A 212 14.10 -9.71 -19.38
CA ASN A 212 12.78 -10.34 -19.29
C ASN A 212 12.86 -11.64 -18.49
N VAL A 213 12.00 -11.76 -17.47
CA VAL A 213 11.93 -12.99 -16.65
C VAL A 213 11.12 -14.04 -17.39
N GLN A 214 11.80 -14.98 -18.06
CA GLN A 214 11.16 -16.17 -18.58
C GLN A 214 11.19 -17.28 -17.54
N LEU A 215 10.01 -17.68 -17.06
CA LEU A 215 9.87 -18.82 -16.17
C LEU A 215 9.74 -20.10 -17.02
N PRO A 216 10.56 -21.14 -16.81
CA PRO A 216 10.38 -22.40 -17.51
C PRO A 216 8.97 -22.98 -17.25
N PRO A 217 8.43 -23.77 -18.19
CA PRO A 217 7.13 -24.42 -18.04
C PRO A 217 7.10 -25.31 -16.79
N PHE A 218 5.92 -25.46 -16.18
CA PHE A 218 5.76 -26.29 -14.99
C PHE A 218 6.07 -27.76 -15.32
N GLN A 219 7.15 -28.29 -14.75
CA GLN A 219 7.33 -29.73 -14.66
C GLN A 219 6.63 -30.23 -13.40
N GLU A 220 5.94 -31.35 -13.53
CA GLU A 220 5.31 -32.00 -12.39
C GLU A 220 6.39 -32.47 -11.41
N LEU A 221 6.17 -32.20 -10.12
CA LEU A 221 7.10 -32.65 -9.08
C LEU A 221 7.11 -34.19 -9.03
N PRO A 222 8.29 -34.83 -8.98
CA PRO A 222 8.38 -36.27 -8.86
C PRO A 222 7.79 -36.75 -7.52
N ALA A 223 7.17 -37.94 -7.54
CA ALA A 223 6.87 -38.67 -6.31
C ALA A 223 8.19 -39.22 -5.72
N PRO A 224 8.40 -39.20 -4.39
CA PRO A 224 7.45 -38.92 -3.31
C PRO A 224 7.31 -37.44 -2.93
N LEU A 225 8.16 -36.54 -3.45
CA LEU A 225 8.22 -35.14 -3.00
C LEU A 225 6.89 -34.41 -3.15
N LYS A 226 6.16 -34.64 -4.25
CA LYS A 226 4.82 -34.07 -4.46
C LYS A 226 3.88 -34.39 -3.28
N ALA A 227 3.75 -35.67 -2.92
CA ALA A 227 2.89 -36.12 -1.83
C ALA A 227 3.34 -35.57 -0.46
N LEU A 228 4.65 -35.43 -0.25
CA LEU A 228 5.20 -34.85 0.98
C LEU A 228 4.91 -33.35 1.12
N LEU A 229 4.67 -32.63 0.04
CA LEU A 229 4.39 -31.19 0.07
C LEU A 229 2.88 -30.84 0.14
N GLU A 230 1.99 -31.81 -0.02
CA GLU A 230 0.52 -31.61 0.00
C GLU A 230 -0.03 -31.22 1.39
N GLY A 231 0.62 -31.63 2.48
CA GLY A 231 0.18 -31.42 3.86
C GLY A 231 -1.02 -32.28 4.30
N SER A 232 -1.39 -33.27 3.49
CA SER A 232 -2.58 -34.11 3.69
C SER A 232 -2.32 -35.30 4.62
N SER A 233 -1.23 -36.04 4.39
CA SER A 233 -0.87 -37.25 5.13
C SER A 233 -0.06 -36.97 6.41
N PRO A 234 0.02 -37.93 7.36
CA PRO A 234 0.90 -37.82 8.53
C PRO A 234 2.36 -37.59 8.15
N ASP A 235 2.84 -38.28 7.11
CA ASP A 235 4.22 -38.16 6.61
C ASP A 235 4.47 -36.78 6.01
N SER A 236 3.51 -36.25 5.27
CA SER A 236 3.60 -34.91 4.71
C SER A 236 3.61 -33.82 5.79
N LYS A 237 2.74 -33.95 6.81
CA LYS A 237 2.73 -33.03 7.96
C LYS A 237 4.05 -33.08 8.72
N HIS A 238 4.60 -34.27 8.93
CA HIS A 238 5.91 -34.47 9.54
C HIS A 238 7.02 -33.82 8.70
N PHE A 239 7.05 -34.10 7.40
CA PHE A 239 8.02 -33.55 6.46
C PHE A 239 8.00 -32.02 6.45
N LEU A 240 6.83 -31.40 6.32
CA LEU A 240 6.68 -29.95 6.33
C LEU A 240 7.12 -29.33 7.66
N ALA A 241 6.80 -29.97 8.79
CA ALA A 241 7.23 -29.51 10.11
C ALA A 241 8.76 -29.56 10.28
N LYS A 242 9.45 -30.48 9.59
CA LYS A 242 10.90 -30.71 9.67
C LYS A 242 11.66 -30.38 8.39
N ILE A 243 11.05 -29.60 7.48
CA ILE A 243 11.58 -29.41 6.12
C ILE A 243 13.02 -28.89 6.08
N ARG A 244 13.42 -28.09 7.08
CA ARG A 244 14.80 -27.61 7.22
C ARG A 244 15.79 -28.74 7.46
N GLN A 245 15.46 -29.68 8.33
CA GLN A 245 16.32 -30.83 8.62
C GLN A 245 16.45 -31.76 7.41
N TYR A 246 15.33 -32.02 6.71
CA TYR A 246 15.37 -32.75 5.44
C TYR A 246 16.23 -32.03 4.40
N ASN A 247 16.08 -30.72 4.24
CA ASN A 247 16.90 -29.95 3.30
C ASN A 247 18.40 -30.00 3.66
N CYS A 248 18.76 -29.91 4.94
CA CYS A 248 20.13 -30.08 5.39
C CYS A 248 20.65 -31.49 5.08
N ALA A 249 19.84 -32.52 5.33
CA ALA A 249 20.20 -33.91 5.08
C ALA A 249 20.48 -34.20 3.59
N PHE A 250 19.87 -33.47 2.66
CA PHE A 250 20.04 -33.62 1.21
C PHE A 250 20.95 -32.57 0.55
N GLN A 251 21.62 -31.75 1.34
CA GLN A 251 22.45 -30.67 0.82
C GLN A 251 23.65 -31.23 0.02
N ILE A 252 23.83 -30.73 -1.21
CA ILE A 252 24.94 -31.12 -2.11
C ILE A 252 26.18 -30.24 -1.87
N THR A 253 25.96 -28.96 -1.62
CA THR A 253 27.03 -27.96 -1.43
C THR A 253 27.08 -27.54 0.02
N TYR A 254 28.23 -27.10 0.51
CA TYR A 254 28.33 -26.43 1.80
C TYR A 254 28.77 -24.99 1.62
N PHE A 255 28.53 -24.18 2.64
CA PHE A 255 29.04 -22.82 2.70
C PHE A 255 30.28 -22.79 3.57
N ASP A 256 31.35 -22.22 3.03
CA ASP A 256 32.53 -21.86 3.80
C ASP A 256 32.43 -20.38 4.18
N GLY A 257 32.48 -20.06 5.47
CA GLY A 257 32.34 -18.69 5.96
C GLY A 257 32.24 -18.58 7.48
N ASN A 258 32.81 -17.50 8.03
CA ASN A 258 32.74 -17.20 9.46
C ASN A 258 31.34 -16.72 9.83
N ALA A 259 30.51 -17.64 10.32
CA ALA A 259 29.17 -17.33 10.81
C ALA A 259 29.27 -16.63 12.17
N PHE A 260 28.88 -15.37 12.22
CA PHE A 260 28.72 -14.63 13.47
C PHE A 260 27.24 -14.65 13.88
N ARG A 261 26.98 -15.11 15.11
CA ARG A 261 25.65 -15.06 15.73
C ARG A 261 25.65 -13.97 16.80
N GLU A 262 24.98 -12.87 16.50
CA GLU A 262 24.82 -11.77 17.44
C GLU A 262 23.87 -12.19 18.58
N VAL A 263 24.20 -11.81 19.83
CA VAL A 263 23.42 -12.18 21.02
C VAL A 263 22.14 -11.34 21.08
N GLY A 264 20.97 -11.99 20.93
CA GLY A 264 19.65 -11.35 20.91
C GLY A 264 18.66 -12.08 19.98
N TRP A 265 17.44 -11.52 19.77
CA TRP A 265 16.54 -12.03 18.73
C TRP A 265 16.99 -11.53 17.35
N ASN A 266 17.93 -12.25 16.76
CA ASN A 266 18.32 -12.09 15.37
C ASN A 266 18.10 -13.42 14.64
N PRO A 267 17.04 -13.56 13.80
CA PRO A 267 16.82 -14.79 13.01
C PRO A 267 17.81 -14.92 11.84
N THR A 268 18.80 -14.03 11.75
CA THR A 268 19.78 -13.94 10.67
C THR A 268 21.16 -14.22 11.25
N PHE A 269 21.84 -15.25 10.75
CA PHE A 269 23.29 -15.36 10.93
C PHE A 269 23.95 -14.37 9.97
N MET A 270 24.97 -13.65 10.44
CA MET A 270 25.74 -12.74 9.59
C MET A 270 26.98 -13.49 9.12
N VAL A 271 27.15 -13.59 7.80
CA VAL A 271 28.40 -14.09 7.21
C VAL A 271 29.23 -12.89 6.82
N GLN A 272 30.47 -12.82 7.31
CA GLN A 272 31.41 -11.78 6.90
C GLN A 272 32.15 -12.22 5.63
N GLY A 273 32.17 -11.35 4.62
CA GLY A 273 32.85 -11.61 3.34
C GLY A 273 31.93 -12.14 2.25
N GLN A 274 32.54 -12.66 1.18
CA GLN A 274 31.83 -13.30 0.08
C GLN A 274 31.48 -14.74 0.44
N VAL A 275 30.24 -15.13 0.17
CA VAL A 275 29.76 -16.50 0.38
C VAL A 275 29.95 -17.28 -0.91
N TYR A 276 30.74 -18.35 -0.83
CA TYR A 276 30.92 -19.30 -1.93
C TYR A 276 30.20 -20.60 -1.58
N HIS A 277 29.37 -21.09 -2.50
CA HIS A 277 28.91 -22.47 -2.45
C HIS A 277 30.06 -23.37 -2.89
N ARG A 278 30.53 -24.24 -1.99
CA ARG A 278 31.60 -25.19 -2.30
C ARG A 278 31.00 -26.58 -2.52
N ILE A 279 31.45 -27.20 -3.60
CA ILE A 279 31.32 -28.65 -3.83
C ILE A 279 32.68 -29.21 -3.45
N GLY A 280 32.73 -30.01 -2.38
CA GLY A 280 33.95 -30.66 -1.94
C GLY A 280 34.39 -31.80 -2.86
N SER A 281 35.41 -32.54 -2.44
CA SER A 281 35.81 -33.79 -3.11
C SER A 281 34.62 -34.75 -3.26
N LEU A 282 34.56 -35.47 -4.38
CA LEU A 282 33.52 -36.48 -4.63
C LEU A 282 33.69 -37.73 -3.76
N LEU A 283 34.92 -37.99 -3.31
CA LEU A 283 35.28 -39.09 -2.43
C LEU A 283 35.71 -38.53 -1.06
N PRO A 284 35.37 -39.20 0.04
CA PRO A 284 35.88 -38.84 1.36
C PRO A 284 37.40 -38.99 1.41
N GLU A 285 38.05 -38.18 2.24
CA GLU A 285 39.46 -38.38 2.57
C GLU A 285 39.61 -39.67 3.41
N THR A 286 40.81 -40.26 3.40
CA THR A 286 41.11 -41.44 4.22
C THR A 286 40.74 -41.20 5.68
N ASP A 287 40.01 -42.14 6.28
CA ASP A 287 39.53 -42.11 7.66
C ASP A 287 38.54 -40.98 8.01
N THR A 288 37.86 -40.41 7.01
CA THR A 288 36.80 -39.40 7.23
C THR A 288 35.42 -39.92 6.82
N ASP A 289 34.40 -39.49 7.56
CA ASP A 289 33.01 -39.78 7.21
C ASP A 289 32.60 -39.04 5.93
N SER A 290 31.74 -39.67 5.13
CA SER A 290 31.20 -39.04 3.92
C SER A 290 30.27 -37.88 4.27
N THR A 291 30.49 -36.72 3.63
CA THR A 291 29.68 -35.51 3.86
C THR A 291 29.08 -34.93 2.56
N PHE A 292 27.93 -34.27 2.69
CA PHE A 292 27.24 -33.55 1.60
C PHE A 292 27.05 -34.38 0.33
N LEU A 293 27.68 -33.97 -0.79
CA LEU A 293 27.62 -34.66 -2.08
C LEU A 293 28.13 -36.10 -2.01
N GLN A 294 29.14 -36.40 -1.20
CA GLN A 294 29.75 -37.73 -1.10
C GLN A 294 28.75 -38.80 -0.65
N ILE A 295 27.77 -38.42 0.18
CA ILE A 295 26.73 -39.31 0.69
C ILE A 295 25.87 -39.89 -0.43
N TYR A 296 25.78 -39.21 -1.58
CA TYR A 296 25.06 -39.74 -2.74
C TYR A 296 25.79 -40.91 -3.42
N PHE A 297 27.04 -41.21 -3.08
CA PHE A 297 27.84 -42.24 -3.77
C PHE A 297 28.29 -43.39 -2.87
N ILE A 298 27.93 -43.36 -1.58
CA ILE A 298 28.09 -44.55 -0.72
C ILE A 298 27.34 -45.71 -1.40
N THR A 299 27.77 -46.96 -1.22
CA THR A 299 27.12 -48.13 -1.87
C THR A 299 26.15 -48.88 -0.96
N ASP A 300 26.36 -48.82 0.36
CA ASP A 300 25.48 -49.46 1.35
C ASP A 300 24.29 -48.57 1.71
N TYR A 301 23.11 -49.05 1.32
CA TYR A 301 21.83 -48.41 1.53
C TYR A 301 21.53 -48.04 2.99
N ASN A 302 21.95 -48.86 3.96
CA ASN A 302 21.71 -48.56 5.37
C ASN A 302 22.64 -47.45 5.88
N GLN A 303 23.88 -47.46 5.43
CA GLN A 303 24.87 -46.44 5.77
C GLN A 303 24.48 -45.07 5.22
N TRP A 304 23.73 -45.00 4.10
CA TRP A 304 23.22 -43.73 3.55
C TRP A 304 22.32 -43.00 4.51
N ALA A 305 21.31 -43.73 5.00
CA ALA A 305 20.33 -43.17 5.88
C ALA A 305 21.00 -42.67 7.16
N ASP A 306 21.92 -43.48 7.71
CA ASP A 306 22.64 -43.18 8.94
C ASP A 306 23.59 -41.98 8.77
N ALA A 307 24.29 -41.87 7.64
CA ALA A 307 25.14 -40.72 7.31
C ALA A 307 24.33 -39.41 7.18
N ARG A 308 23.19 -39.43 6.48
CA ARG A 308 22.31 -38.25 6.35
C ARG A 308 21.71 -37.82 7.69
N MET A 309 21.36 -38.81 8.49
CA MET A 309 20.89 -38.66 9.85
C MET A 309 21.99 -38.02 10.74
N GLY A 310 23.24 -38.44 10.59
CA GLY A 310 24.40 -37.91 11.32
C GLY A 310 24.71 -36.43 11.10
N ILE A 311 24.33 -35.85 9.96
CA ILE A 311 24.55 -34.41 9.66
C ILE A 311 23.71 -33.49 10.57
N ILE A 312 22.60 -33.98 11.11
CA ILE A 312 21.66 -33.15 11.84
C ILE A 312 22.23 -32.84 13.24
N PRO A 313 22.36 -31.54 13.62
CA PRO A 313 22.96 -31.16 14.90
C PRO A 313 22.32 -31.85 16.11
N GLU A 314 23.14 -32.23 17.09
CA GLU A 314 22.68 -32.94 18.30
C GLU A 314 21.58 -32.21 19.08
N ASN A 315 21.63 -30.89 19.08
CA ASN A 315 20.67 -30.00 19.72
C ASN A 315 19.23 -30.20 19.20
N ASP A 316 19.09 -30.77 17.99
CA ASP A 316 17.82 -31.04 17.34
C ASP A 316 17.37 -32.51 17.48
N LYS A 317 18.16 -33.40 18.12
CA LYS A 317 17.92 -34.84 18.29
C LYS A 317 16.93 -35.17 19.43
N GLY A 318 15.67 -34.75 19.29
CA GLY A 318 14.56 -35.24 20.12
C GLY A 318 13.81 -36.41 19.46
N GLN A 319 13.24 -37.34 20.23
CA GLN A 319 12.59 -38.57 19.74
C GLN A 319 11.43 -38.33 18.74
N ASP A 320 10.70 -37.22 18.87
CA ASP A 320 9.65 -36.77 17.92
C ASP A 320 10.10 -35.59 17.02
N ASN A 321 11.37 -35.19 17.11
CA ASN A 321 11.92 -34.02 16.41
C ASN A 321 12.86 -34.40 15.25
N TYR A 322 12.98 -35.69 14.94
CA TYR A 322 13.97 -36.22 14.03
C TYR A 322 13.38 -36.62 12.67
N PRO A 323 14.11 -36.42 11.55
CA PRO A 323 13.67 -36.88 10.24
C PRO A 323 13.47 -38.39 10.21
N ARG A 324 12.34 -38.82 9.65
CA ARG A 324 12.04 -40.25 9.50
C ARG A 324 12.90 -40.86 8.41
N ARG A 325 13.44 -42.04 8.71
CA ARG A 325 14.39 -42.79 7.89
C ARG A 325 13.80 -43.21 6.53
N ASP A 326 12.55 -43.66 6.53
CA ASP A 326 11.77 -44.03 5.34
C ASP A 326 11.61 -42.85 4.36
N ILE A 327 11.33 -41.65 4.87
CA ILE A 327 11.22 -40.44 4.05
C ILE A 327 12.58 -40.08 3.44
N ILE A 328 13.68 -40.18 4.20
CA ILE A 328 15.04 -39.98 3.67
C ILE A 328 15.32 -40.99 2.56
N MET A 329 15.03 -42.26 2.79
CA MET A 329 15.22 -43.32 1.81
C MET A 329 14.46 -43.07 0.50
N ASN A 330 13.18 -42.72 0.58
CA ASN A 330 12.36 -42.46 -0.60
C ASN A 330 12.83 -41.22 -1.38
N LEU A 331 13.24 -40.15 -0.68
CA LEU A 331 13.79 -38.95 -1.30
C LEU A 331 15.15 -39.19 -1.96
N GLN A 332 16.00 -40.01 -1.34
CA GLN A 332 17.30 -40.40 -1.91
C GLN A 332 17.11 -41.14 -3.24
N GLN A 333 16.23 -42.14 -3.26
CA GLN A 333 15.93 -42.90 -4.46
C GLN A 333 15.41 -41.99 -5.57
N MET A 334 14.44 -41.13 -5.24
CA MET A 334 13.91 -40.14 -6.19
C MET A 334 15.02 -39.25 -6.77
N LEU A 335 15.95 -38.77 -5.94
CA LEU A 335 17.06 -37.94 -6.42
C LEU A 335 18.02 -38.71 -7.32
N HIS A 336 18.29 -39.99 -7.07
CA HIS A 336 19.09 -40.82 -7.98
C HIS A 336 18.42 -41.01 -9.35
N GLU A 337 17.10 -41.17 -9.37
CA GLU A 337 16.34 -41.38 -10.60
C GLU A 337 16.18 -40.08 -11.40
N THR A 338 15.94 -38.96 -10.72
CA THR A 338 15.54 -37.71 -11.37
C THR A 338 16.68 -36.72 -11.55
N ASN A 339 17.60 -36.58 -10.58
CA ASN A 339 18.63 -35.56 -10.60
C ASN A 339 19.74 -35.90 -11.60
N SER A 340 19.86 -35.12 -12.67
CA SER A 340 20.87 -35.30 -13.72
C SER A 340 22.30 -35.12 -13.22
N TYR A 341 22.52 -34.21 -12.26
CA TYR A 341 23.85 -34.00 -11.67
C TYR A 341 24.31 -35.21 -10.88
N VAL A 342 23.45 -35.75 -9.99
CA VAL A 342 23.77 -36.96 -9.22
C VAL A 342 24.14 -38.11 -10.14
N ARG A 343 23.39 -38.31 -11.23
CA ARG A 343 23.69 -39.32 -12.26
C ARG A 343 25.02 -39.05 -12.97
N SER A 344 25.28 -37.80 -13.33
CA SER A 344 26.53 -37.42 -14.02
C SER A 344 27.76 -37.60 -13.13
N PHE A 345 27.68 -37.21 -11.86
CA PHE A 345 28.73 -37.42 -10.89
C PHE A 345 28.97 -38.91 -10.62
N LYS A 346 27.90 -39.68 -10.45
CA LYS A 346 27.99 -41.14 -10.26
C LYS A 346 28.64 -41.81 -11.47
N TYR A 347 28.19 -41.46 -12.69
CA TYR A 347 28.78 -41.96 -13.93
C TYR A 347 30.27 -41.62 -14.03
N ALA A 348 30.66 -40.38 -13.68
CA ALA A 348 32.07 -39.99 -13.67
C ALA A 348 32.88 -40.82 -12.64
N LEU A 349 32.35 -41.05 -11.43
CA LEU A 349 33.02 -41.88 -10.43
C LEU A 349 33.18 -43.35 -10.88
N GLU A 350 32.16 -43.92 -11.51
CA GLU A 350 32.16 -45.33 -11.91
C GLU A 350 33.01 -45.62 -13.15
N ASN A 351 33.16 -44.64 -14.06
CA ASN A 351 33.83 -44.83 -15.35
C ASN A 351 35.24 -44.24 -15.43
N ASN A 352 35.66 -43.45 -14.43
CA ASN A 352 37.05 -42.97 -14.38
C ASN A 352 37.94 -44.00 -13.68
N THR A 353 39.03 -44.36 -14.35
CA THR A 353 40.06 -45.28 -13.82
C THR A 353 41.15 -44.54 -13.05
N SER A 354 41.19 -43.20 -13.11
CA SER A 354 42.12 -42.35 -12.38
C SER A 354 41.52 -41.95 -11.03
N SER A 355 42.30 -41.98 -9.96
CA SER A 355 41.94 -41.41 -8.66
C SER A 355 41.85 -39.88 -8.70
N ASP A 356 42.60 -39.25 -9.62
CA ASP A 356 42.61 -37.80 -9.81
C ASP A 356 41.92 -37.45 -11.14
N PHE A 357 40.69 -36.96 -11.07
CA PHE A 357 39.98 -36.41 -12.21
C PHE A 357 39.19 -35.16 -11.80
N ILE A 358 39.06 -34.21 -12.72
CA ILE A 358 38.39 -32.94 -12.49
C ILE A 358 37.07 -32.94 -13.25
N ILE A 359 35.96 -32.73 -12.53
CA ILE A 359 34.66 -32.46 -13.15
C ILE A 359 34.46 -30.96 -13.26
N VAL A 360 34.23 -30.49 -14.49
CA VAL A 360 33.89 -29.09 -14.77
C VAL A 360 32.40 -29.01 -15.06
N ILE A 361 31.68 -28.21 -14.27
CA ILE A 361 30.26 -27.90 -14.51
C ILE A 361 30.21 -26.62 -15.34
N ASP A 362 29.78 -26.74 -16.59
CA ASP A 362 29.54 -25.60 -17.46
C ASP A 362 28.12 -25.09 -17.21
N ALA A 363 28.00 -23.85 -16.70
CA ALA A 363 26.71 -23.26 -16.34
C ALA A 363 25.95 -22.69 -17.55
N ASP A 364 26.62 -22.55 -18.70
CA ASP A 364 26.11 -21.84 -19.87
C ASP A 364 25.47 -22.77 -20.93
N LYS A 365 25.15 -24.02 -20.58
CA LYS A 365 24.55 -25.03 -21.47
C LYS A 365 23.19 -25.55 -21.03
#